data_AF-A0A6I1VZX1-F1
#
_entry.id   AF-A0A6I1VZX1-F1
#
_cell.length_a   1.000
_cell.length_b   1.000
_cell.length_c   1.000
_cell.angle_alpha   90.00
_cell.angle_beta   90.00
_cell.angle_gamma   90.00
#
_symmetry.space_group_name_H-M   'P 1'
#
loop_
_entity.id
_entity.type
_entity.pdbx_description
1 polymer ?
#
loop_
_entity_poly.entity_id
_entity_poly.type
_entity_poly.pdbx_seq_one_letter_code
_entity_poly.pdbx_strand_id
1 'polypeptide(L)' 'MDQATYAIPDSVNLEAALAQASDLLRCAGASASEAGNGLSGHSRSLVLSCMHLVELAKAYVDKSLDGVTTH' A
#
# COMPACT_ATOMS: atom_id res chain seq x y z
N MET A 1 -17.00 9.32 -9.35
CA MET A 1 -15.88 8.76 -8.55
C MET A 1 -16.44 8.64 -7.15
N ASP A 2 -17.14 7.55 -6.96
CA ASP A 2 -18.25 7.42 -6.04
C ASP A 2 -17.68 6.93 -4.71
N GLN A 3 -17.89 7.70 -3.64
CA GLN A 3 -17.35 7.48 -2.29
C GLN A 3 -17.81 6.13 -1.64
N ALA A 4 -18.51 5.28 -2.39
CA ALA A 4 -19.04 3.98 -1.98
C ALA A 4 -18.16 2.77 -2.34
N THR A 5 -17.03 2.92 -3.06
CA THR A 5 -16.28 1.76 -3.61
C THR A 5 -15.22 1.14 -2.70
N TYR A 6 -15.01 1.64 -1.47
CA TYR A 6 -14.00 1.10 -0.54
C TYR A 6 -14.55 0.75 0.85
N ALA A 7 -15.85 0.45 0.96
CA ALA A 7 -16.39 -0.07 2.21
C ALA A 7 -15.74 -1.42 2.52
N ILE A 8 -14.74 -1.42 3.40
CA ILE A 8 -14.20 -2.64 4.01
C ILE A 8 -15.39 -3.28 4.76
N PRO A 9 -15.82 -4.50 4.40
CA PRO A 9 -16.93 -5.14 5.09
C PRO A 9 -16.61 -5.30 6.57
N ASP A 10 -17.55 -4.98 7.47
CA ASP A 10 -17.40 -5.18 8.93
C ASP A 10 -17.05 -6.63 9.31
N SER A 11 -17.36 -7.58 8.42
CA SER A 11 -17.08 -9.01 8.59
C SER A 11 -15.66 -9.42 8.19
N VAL A 12 -14.81 -8.51 7.70
CA VAL A 12 -13.42 -8.87 7.38
C VAL A 12 -12.66 -9.09 8.69
N ASN A 13 -12.04 -10.25 8.84
CA ASN A 13 -11.14 -10.45 9.96
C ASN A 13 -9.87 -9.60 9.77
N LEU A 14 -9.20 -9.28 10.87
CA LEU A 14 -8.03 -8.40 10.85
C LEU A 14 -6.91 -8.91 9.95
N GLU A 15 -6.68 -10.23 9.92
CA GLU A 15 -5.69 -10.87 9.06
C GLU A 15 -5.97 -10.61 7.57
N ALA A 16 -7.20 -10.86 7.12
CA ALA A 16 -7.62 -10.62 5.76
C ALA A 16 -7.55 -9.13 5.39
N ALA A 17 -7.91 -8.23 6.32
CA ALA A 17 -7.78 -6.79 6.10
C ALA A 17 -6.31 -6.36 5.92
N LEU A 18 -5.41 -6.87 6.76
CA LEU A 18 -3.97 -6.57 6.69
C LEU A 18 -3.32 -7.18 5.44
N ALA A 19 -3.70 -8.41 5.06
CA ALA A 19 -3.24 -9.03 3.81
C ALA A 19 -3.67 -8.22 2.59
N GLN A 20 -4.94 -7.79 2.54
CA GLN A 20 -5.44 -6.91 1.48
C GLN A 20 -4.73 -5.54 1.47
N ALA A 21 -4.47 -4.95 2.64
CA ALA A 21 -3.71 -3.71 2.73
C ALA A 21 -2.28 -3.86 2.19
N SER A 22 -1.60 -4.98 2.48
CA SER A 22 -0.25 -5.26 1.95
C SER A 22 -0.26 -5.38 0.43
N ASP A 23 -1.26 -6.06 -0.15
CA ASP A 23 -1.44 -6.17 -1.60
C ASP A 23 -1.71 -4.81 -2.25
N LEU A 24 -2.57 -3.98 -1.64
CA LEU A 24 -2.86 -2.62 -2.12
C LEU A 24 -1.61 -1.74 -2.09
N LEU A 25 -0.79 -1.83 -1.03
CA LEU A 25 0.46 -1.10 -0.93
C LEU A 25 1.48 -1.56 -1.98
N ARG A 26 1.55 -2.87 -2.28
CA ARG A 26 2.37 -3.38 -3.40
C ARG A 26 1.92 -2.78 -4.73
N CYS A 27 0.61 -2.75 -5.00
CA CYS A 27 0.06 -2.17 -6.23
C CYS A 27 0.32 -0.65 -6.32
N ALA A 28 0.21 0.07 -5.20
CA ALA A 28 0.53 1.50 -5.13
C ALA A 28 2.01 1.75 -5.43
N GLY A 29 2.91 0.92 -4.92
CA GLY A 29 4.35 1.00 -5.19
C GLY A 29 4.68 0.76 -6.67
N ALA A 30 4.07 -0.25 -7.28
CA ALA A 30 4.20 -0.52 -8.72
C ALA A 30 3.69 0.67 -9.56
N SER A 31 2.50 1.19 -9.23
CA SER A 31 1.90 2.33 -9.92
C SER A 31 2.76 3.60 -9.81
N ALA A 32 3.32 3.86 -8.63
CA ALA A 32 4.25 4.97 -8.43
C ALA A 32 5.54 4.77 -9.24
N SER A 33 6.10 3.56 -9.26
CA SER A 33 7.29 3.24 -10.08
C SER A 33 7.04 3.51 -11.56
N GLU A 34 5.92 3.02 -12.10
CA GLU A 34 5.51 3.24 -13.49
C GLU A 34 5.30 4.73 -13.79
N ALA A 35 4.61 5.46 -12.90
CA ALA A 35 4.44 6.91 -13.03
C ALA A 35 5.78 7.66 -13.03
N GLY A 36 6.77 7.18 -12.27
CA GLY A 36 8.10 7.76 -12.18
C GLY A 36 8.96 7.58 -13.43
N ASN A 37 8.73 6.54 -14.23
CA ASN A 37 9.55 6.23 -15.42
C ASN A 37 9.51 7.33 -16.49
N GLY A 38 8.40 8.08 -16.60
CA GLY A 38 8.25 9.18 -17.56
C GLY A 38 8.66 10.56 -17.01
N LEU A 39 9.09 10.65 -15.74
CA LEU A 39 9.35 11.91 -15.06
C LEU A 39 10.85 12.18 -14.90
N SER A 40 11.19 13.45 -14.70
CA SER A 40 12.55 13.91 -14.41
C SER A 40 12.56 15.05 -13.38
N GLY A 41 13.71 15.32 -12.78
CA GLY A 41 13.88 16.41 -11.82
C GLY A 41 13.01 16.25 -10.56
N HIS A 42 12.39 17.34 -10.12
CA HIS A 42 11.63 17.37 -8.86
C HIS A 42 10.45 16.40 -8.85
N SER A 43 9.69 16.27 -9.94
CA SER A 43 8.53 15.37 -10.00
C SER A 43 8.92 13.90 -9.84
N ARG A 44 10.06 13.48 -10.43
CA ARG A 44 10.60 12.13 -10.21
C ARG A 44 11.04 11.94 -8.76
N SER A 45 11.67 12.95 -8.16
CA SER A 45 12.07 12.90 -6.74
C SER A 45 10.85 12.71 -5.83
N LEU A 46 9.75 13.41 -6.08
CA LEU A 46 8.51 13.25 -5.32
C LEU A 46 7.94 11.84 -5.43
N VAL A 47 7.90 11.28 -6.65
CA VAL A 47 7.43 9.91 -6.86
C VAL A 47 8.30 8.88 -6.14
N LEU A 48 9.61 9.05 -6.15
CA LEU A 48 10.52 8.18 -5.38
C LEU A 48 10.29 8.30 -3.87
N SER A 49 10.03 9.51 -3.37
CA SER A 49 9.63 9.69 -1.96
C SER A 49 8.30 9.01 -1.65
N CYS A 50 7.30 9.09 -2.53
CA CYS A 50 6.05 8.35 -2.37
C CYS A 50 6.26 6.83 -2.36
N MET A 51 7.09 6.29 -3.27
CA MET A 51 7.45 4.87 -3.26
C MET A 51 8.05 4.45 -1.92
N HIS A 52 9.01 5.23 -1.40
CA HIS A 52 9.62 4.94 -0.11
C HIS A 52 8.61 4.91 1.04
N LEU A 53 7.68 5.86 1.08
CA LEU A 53 6.63 5.90 2.10
C LEU A 53 5.69 4.69 1.99
N VAL A 54 5.35 4.27 0.76
CA VAL A 54 4.52 3.08 0.52
C VAL A 54 5.24 1.80 0.97
N GLU A 55 6.53 1.66 0.66
CA GLU A 55 7.34 0.51 1.11
C GLU A 55 7.44 0.46 2.64
N LEU A 56 7.64 1.61 3.28
CA LEU A 56 7.68 1.69 4.74
C LEU A 56 6.33 1.32 5.36
N ALA A 57 5.23 1.86 4.83
CA ALA A 57 3.89 1.50 5.28
C ALA A 57 3.62 -0.01 5.12
N LYS A 58 4.05 -0.60 4.01
CA LYS A 58 3.92 -2.04 3.77
C LYS A 58 4.69 -2.86 4.81
N ALA A 59 5.90 -2.44 5.17
CA ALA A 59 6.69 -3.13 6.20
C ALA A 59 6.00 -3.14 7.58
N TYR A 60 5.31 -2.04 7.95
CA TYR A 60 4.51 -2.02 9.18
C TYR A 60 3.29 -2.96 9.08
N VAL A 61 2.59 -2.96 7.95
CA VAL A 61 1.43 -3.85 7.72
C VAL A 61 1.85 -5.32 7.74
N ASP A 62 2.93 -5.67 7.03
CA ASP A 62 3.48 -7.03 6.99
C ASP A 62 3.86 -7.50 8.40
N LYS A 63 4.48 -6.64 9.20
CA LYS A 63 4.81 -6.94 10.61
C LYS A 63 3.57 -7.11 11.48
N SER A 64 2.54 -6.30 11.28
CA SER A 64 1.26 -6.46 11.98
C SER A 64 0.57 -7.77 11.59
N LEU A 65 0.63 -8.16 10.32
CA LEU A 65 0.07 -9.41 9.82
C LEU A 65 0.78 -10.63 10.42
N ASP A 66 2.11 -10.64 10.45
CA ASP A 66 2.92 -11.68 11.09
C ASP A 66 2.55 -11.91 12.57
N GLY A 67 2.31 -10.81 13.29
CA GLY A 67 1.85 -10.86 14.68
C GLY A 67 0.43 -11.43 14.85
N VAL A 68 -0.44 -11.33 13.83
CA VAL A 68 -1.79 -11.90 13.85
C VAL A 68 -1.76 -13.39 13.48
N THR A 69 -0.94 -13.80 12.51
CA THR A 69 -0.84 -15.20 12.07
C THR A 69 -0.11 -16.11 13.08
N THR A 70 0.69 -15.53 13.98
CA THR A 70 1.46 -16.28 15.00
C THR A 70 0.62 -16.69 16.23
N HIS A 71 -0.62 -16.22 16.36
CA HIS A 71 -1.51 -16.47 17.50
C HIS A 71 -2.62 -17.49 17.18
#